data_AF-A0A0A1U1I6-F1
#
_entry.id   AF-A0A0A1U1I6-F1
#
_cell.length_a   1.000
_cell.length_b   1.000
_cell.length_c   1.000
_cell.angle_alpha   90.00
_cell.angle_beta   90.00
_cell.angle_gamma   90.00
#
_symmetry.space_group_name_H-M   'P 1'
#
loop_
_entity.id
_entity.type
_entity.pdbx_description
1 polymer ?
#
loop_
_entity_poly.entity_id
_entity_poly.type
_entity_poly.pdbx_seq_one_letter_code
_entity_poly.pdbx_strand_id
1 'polypeptide(L)'
;MTNFFFCFILIFLSILPFTVSKVIQVSLTGNTTTLLSACKQAAPGDIIEFTSGLYPPQEVPKNTTGTYDKPIIIRSALNAKVTFETFTGDKYVFQVFNSSNIIVEGPFIVRSGTWLSVSARNSTNVTISNFSIYNSTNWAIFASGVNITIKNNFADGCVLAHENCKTDSWLQCFGTAAIDSYAPILSSNIVFENNEIINAWGEAIDVILCTNCVVKNNYLHNNNWCGIYVDNSCNVIIENNEMRYDTSHRYSCSKDNRFHGIGIGNEDWPVKCVSTTNITVRNNLVLGAPFGIGYWGWSDVAYYSDITIANNNFVNVDKGALDFKSECVVKGKTRNNQFKNNFIYSTLNQYTAVINKSEENTWNISSNVYYGGYEKILQDTWNGSDGNAHSIHLKENEMSFDTIFQRGLFRNCSNESYYNWDVESYCLIPQKQSILKNKGVFVSYSDLDGKVVTDFFGCARNSLKPSVGMSEGDHVCNIDGTKNLFVVMVVVCTMLLFL
;
A
#
# COMPACT_ATOMS: atom_id res chain seq x y z
N MET A 1 40.69 19.35 62.78
CA MET A 1 39.70 19.94 61.86
C MET A 1 40.26 19.86 60.45
N THR A 2 39.84 18.87 59.66
CA THR A 2 39.53 18.94 58.22
C THR A 2 39.31 17.51 57.71
N ASN A 3 38.04 17.22 57.43
CA ASN A 3 37.52 15.95 56.95
C ASN A 3 38.13 15.57 55.58
N PHE A 4 38.92 14.49 55.54
CA PHE A 4 39.24 13.78 54.32
C PHE A 4 38.23 12.63 54.17
N PHE A 5 37.09 12.95 53.57
CA PHE A 5 36.07 11.97 53.22
C PHE A 5 36.60 11.15 52.03
N PHE A 6 37.04 9.93 52.32
CA PHE A 6 37.41 8.92 51.32
C PHE A 6 36.14 8.55 50.54
N CYS A 7 35.95 9.16 49.38
CA CYS A 7 34.94 8.77 48.42
C CYS A 7 35.42 7.48 47.74
N PHE A 8 35.18 6.34 48.38
CA PHE A 8 35.22 5.03 47.74
C PHE A 8 34.11 5.00 46.68
N ILE A 9 34.43 5.46 45.47
CA ILE A 9 33.67 5.13 44.27
C ILE A 9 33.91 3.64 44.07
N LEU A 10 33.03 2.80 44.66
CA LEU A 10 32.83 1.45 44.18
C LEU A 10 32.33 1.58 42.74
N ILE A 11 33.28 1.55 41.80
CA ILE A 11 33.01 1.19 40.42
C ILE A 11 32.61 -0.28 40.48
N PHE A 12 31.34 -0.54 40.83
CA PHE A 12 30.65 -1.75 40.40
C PHE A 12 30.58 -1.61 38.89
N LEU A 13 31.66 -2.04 38.23
CA LEU A 13 31.66 -2.36 36.82
C LEU A 13 30.68 -3.53 36.72
N SER A 14 29.40 -3.21 36.62
CA SER A 14 28.38 -4.16 36.22
C SER A 14 28.78 -4.57 34.82
N ILE A 15 29.55 -5.66 34.74
CA ILE A 15 29.81 -6.39 33.51
C ILE A 15 28.44 -6.90 33.09
N LEU A 16 27.68 -6.04 32.41
CA LEU A 16 26.46 -6.45 31.74
C LEU A 16 26.94 -7.47 30.71
N PRO A 17 26.49 -8.73 30.79
CA PRO A 17 26.88 -9.72 29.80
C PRO A 17 26.37 -9.21 28.45
N PHE A 18 27.29 -8.76 27.61
CA PHE A 18 27.00 -8.57 26.19
C PHE A 18 26.75 -9.96 25.62
N THR A 19 25.48 -10.35 25.58
CA THR A 19 25.06 -11.56 24.89
C THR A 19 25.37 -11.36 23.41
N VAL A 20 26.42 -12.01 22.93
CA VAL A 20 26.78 -12.00 21.52
C VAL A 20 25.66 -12.74 20.79
N SER A 21 25.02 -12.07 19.82
CA SER A 21 24.04 -12.69 18.92
C SER A 21 24.66 -13.95 18.29
N LYS A 22 23.98 -15.08 18.37
CA LYS A 22 24.41 -16.31 17.69
C LYS A 22 23.62 -16.55 16.40
N VAL A 23 24.23 -17.31 15.50
CA VAL A 23 23.60 -17.78 14.27
C VAL A 23 23.21 -19.25 14.44
N ILE A 24 21.94 -19.57 14.23
CA ILE A 24 21.37 -20.92 14.29
C ILE A 24 21.04 -21.33 12.86
N GLN A 25 21.75 -22.31 12.32
CA GLN A 25 21.51 -22.78 10.95
C GLN A 25 20.40 -23.82 10.90
N VAL A 26 19.43 -23.61 10.01
CA VAL A 26 18.42 -24.58 9.60
C VAL A 26 18.85 -25.19 8.27
N SER A 27 18.97 -26.52 8.22
CA SER A 27 19.36 -27.25 7.01
C SER A 27 18.62 -28.57 6.90
N LEU A 28 18.46 -29.11 5.68
CA LEU A 28 17.72 -30.36 5.46
C LEU A 28 18.40 -31.59 6.10
N THR A 29 19.70 -31.54 6.38
CA THR A 29 20.51 -32.68 6.84
C THR A 29 21.24 -32.43 8.16
N GLY A 30 21.15 -31.24 8.74
CA GLY A 30 21.84 -30.88 9.99
C GLY A 30 21.04 -31.22 11.25
N ASN A 31 21.59 -30.83 12.41
CA ASN A 31 20.95 -31.06 13.72
C ASN A 31 19.67 -30.24 13.93
N THR A 32 19.57 -29.10 13.24
CA THR A 32 18.39 -28.23 13.26
C THR A 32 17.80 -28.22 11.86
N THR A 33 16.67 -28.91 11.68
CA THR A 33 16.01 -29.09 10.36
C THR A 33 14.72 -28.30 10.21
N THR A 34 14.23 -27.68 11.28
CA THR A 34 12.96 -26.94 11.30
C THR A 34 13.10 -25.62 12.02
N LEU A 35 12.26 -24.66 11.64
CA LEU A 35 12.14 -23.37 12.32
C LEU A 35 11.73 -23.55 13.80
N LEU A 36 10.84 -24.50 14.08
CA LEU A 36 10.45 -24.87 15.44
C LEU A 36 11.65 -25.26 16.31
N SER A 37 12.57 -26.09 15.80
CA SER A 37 13.77 -26.48 16.53
C SER A 37 14.75 -25.32 16.71
N ALA A 38 14.89 -24.46 15.70
CA ALA A 38 15.74 -23.28 15.76
C ALA A 38 15.24 -22.24 16.77
N CYS A 39 13.94 -21.92 16.74
CA CYS A 39 13.33 -20.94 17.66
C CYS A 39 13.42 -21.37 19.13
N LYS A 40 13.40 -22.68 19.43
CA LYS A 40 13.62 -23.18 20.81
C LYS A 40 15.04 -22.89 21.33
N GLN A 41 15.99 -22.68 20.42
CA GLN A 41 17.37 -22.34 20.76
C GLN A 41 17.62 -20.83 20.74
N ALA A 42 16.79 -20.07 20.03
CA ALA A 42 16.97 -18.64 19.83
C ALA A 42 16.66 -17.82 21.09
N ALA A 43 17.46 -16.80 21.33
CA ALA A 43 17.23 -15.72 22.27
C ALA A 43 17.03 -14.39 21.51
N PRO A 44 16.51 -13.32 22.17
CA PRO A 44 16.43 -12.00 21.55
C PRO A 44 17.76 -11.54 20.96
N GLY A 45 17.75 -11.15 19.68
CA GLY A 45 18.92 -10.72 18.92
C GLY A 45 19.57 -11.82 18.08
N ASP A 46 19.20 -13.09 18.27
CA ASP A 46 19.75 -14.19 17.49
C ASP A 46 19.24 -14.19 16.03
N ILE A 47 20.03 -14.82 15.17
CA ILE A 47 19.73 -15.00 13.75
C ILE A 47 19.48 -16.49 13.48
N ILE A 48 18.38 -16.81 12.82
CA ILE A 48 18.06 -18.13 12.29
C ILE A 48 18.28 -18.08 10.77
N GLU A 49 19.21 -18.88 10.25
CA GLU A 49 19.57 -18.89 8.83
C GLU A 49 19.21 -20.21 8.15
N PHE A 50 18.44 -20.14 7.07
CA PHE A 50 18.16 -21.29 6.23
C PHE A 50 19.26 -21.50 5.18
N THR A 51 19.84 -22.69 5.12
CA THR A 51 20.71 -23.09 3.99
C THR A 51 19.87 -23.42 2.76
N SER A 52 20.48 -23.47 1.57
CA SER A 52 19.78 -23.85 0.34
C SER A 52 19.00 -25.16 0.48
N GLY A 53 17.77 -25.18 -0.04
CA GLY A 53 16.93 -26.37 0.03
C GLY A 53 15.47 -26.09 -0.27
N LEU A 54 14.74 -27.19 -0.46
CA LEU A 54 13.29 -27.23 -0.55
C LEU A 54 12.76 -27.71 0.81
N TYR A 55 12.17 -26.80 1.57
CA TYR A 55 11.67 -27.05 2.91
C TYR A 55 10.17 -27.31 2.87
N PRO A 56 9.68 -28.25 3.69
CA PRO A 56 8.25 -28.36 3.96
C PRO A 56 7.77 -27.09 4.69
N PRO A 57 6.45 -26.95 4.92
CA PRO A 57 5.92 -25.82 5.68
C PRO A 57 6.66 -25.55 7.00
N GLN A 58 6.89 -24.27 7.30
CA GLN A 58 7.59 -23.81 8.49
C GLN A 58 6.71 -22.89 9.33
N GLU A 59 6.88 -22.97 10.64
CA GLU A 59 6.16 -22.15 11.62
C GLU A 59 7.09 -21.65 12.71
N VAL A 60 7.02 -20.36 13.02
CA VAL A 60 7.56 -19.80 14.25
C VAL A 60 6.66 -20.24 15.41
N PRO A 61 7.19 -20.95 16.41
CA PRO A 61 6.39 -21.46 17.51
C PRO A 61 5.68 -20.33 18.24
N LYS A 62 4.45 -20.59 18.67
CA LYS A 62 3.69 -19.66 19.51
C LYS A 62 4.51 -19.17 20.71
N ASN A 63 4.35 -17.88 21.01
CA ASN A 63 5.04 -17.12 22.06
C ASN A 63 6.56 -16.94 21.84
N THR A 64 7.07 -17.17 20.62
CA THR A 64 8.46 -16.80 20.30
C THR A 64 8.57 -15.29 20.29
N THR A 65 9.45 -14.75 21.13
CA THR A 65 9.51 -13.30 21.39
C THR A 65 10.95 -12.83 21.39
N GLY A 66 11.29 -11.96 20.43
CA GLY A 66 12.46 -11.11 20.51
C GLY A 66 12.20 -9.90 21.41
N THR A 67 13.09 -8.92 21.39
CA THR A 67 12.87 -7.59 21.99
C THR A 67 12.85 -6.53 20.90
N TYR A 68 12.29 -5.35 21.18
CA TYR A 68 12.20 -4.29 20.18
C TYR A 68 13.59 -3.87 19.64
N ASP A 69 14.60 -3.80 20.52
CA ASP A 69 15.98 -3.49 20.19
C ASP A 69 16.80 -4.70 19.71
N LYS A 70 16.36 -5.92 20.05
CA LYS A 70 17.00 -7.18 19.62
C LYS A 70 15.94 -8.16 19.13
N PRO A 71 15.40 -7.96 17.91
CA PRO A 71 14.44 -8.90 17.33
C PRO A 71 15.13 -10.24 17.02
N ILE A 72 14.35 -11.31 16.88
CA ILE A 72 14.86 -12.55 16.28
C ILE A 72 14.76 -12.37 14.77
N ILE A 73 15.87 -12.58 14.06
CA ILE A 73 15.95 -12.43 12.61
C ILE A 73 15.92 -13.81 11.96
N ILE A 74 15.00 -14.04 11.05
CA ILE A 74 14.89 -15.26 10.25
C ILE A 74 15.21 -14.89 8.80
N ARG A 75 16.27 -15.47 8.24
CA ARG A 75 16.73 -15.15 6.88
C ARG A 75 17.29 -16.35 6.12
N SER A 76 17.54 -16.18 4.84
CA SER A 76 18.36 -17.13 4.08
C SER A 76 19.85 -16.89 4.39
N ALA A 77 20.64 -17.96 4.43
CA ALA A 77 22.09 -17.83 4.48
C ALA A 77 22.59 -17.13 3.19
N LEU A 78 23.79 -16.55 3.24
CA LEU A 78 24.35 -15.83 2.08
C LEU A 78 24.36 -16.72 0.82
N ASN A 79 23.77 -16.22 -0.26
CA ASN A 79 23.59 -16.91 -1.55
C ASN A 79 22.74 -18.20 -1.50
N ALA A 80 22.05 -18.46 -0.39
CA ALA A 80 21.19 -19.63 -0.29
C ALA A 80 19.92 -19.46 -1.15
N LYS A 81 19.52 -20.56 -1.80
CA LYS A 81 18.24 -20.65 -2.51
C LYS A 81 17.28 -21.46 -1.65
N VAL A 82 16.39 -20.75 -0.98
CA VAL A 82 15.47 -21.34 -0.01
C VAL A 82 14.05 -21.26 -0.57
N THR A 83 13.45 -22.43 -0.74
CA THR A 83 12.05 -22.56 -1.18
C THR A 83 11.24 -23.25 -0.08
N PHE A 84 10.08 -22.71 0.25
CA PHE A 84 9.07 -23.36 1.08
C PHE A 84 7.89 -23.78 0.19
N GLU A 85 7.43 -25.02 0.35
CA GLU A 85 6.32 -25.55 -0.44
C GLU A 85 5.54 -26.57 0.39
N THR A 86 4.22 -26.68 0.17
CA THR A 86 3.43 -27.81 0.65
C THR A 86 3.11 -28.79 -0.49
N PHE A 87 3.32 -30.08 -0.22
CA PHE A 87 2.93 -31.17 -1.11
C PHE A 87 1.65 -31.88 -0.67
N THR A 88 1.28 -31.68 0.59
CA THR A 88 0.18 -32.34 1.30
C THR A 88 -1.05 -31.46 1.44
N GLY A 89 -0.99 -30.24 0.91
CA GLY A 89 -2.08 -29.27 0.97
C GLY A 89 -2.20 -28.59 2.33
N ASP A 90 -1.09 -28.44 3.05
CA ASP A 90 -1.05 -27.79 4.36
C ASP A 90 -1.66 -26.39 4.30
N LYS A 91 -2.35 -26.05 5.38
CA LYS A 91 -3.08 -24.78 5.50
C LYS A 91 -2.17 -23.56 5.35
N TYR A 92 -0.90 -23.69 5.72
CA TYR A 92 0.09 -22.63 5.56
C TYR A 92 1.43 -23.17 5.08
N VAL A 93 2.24 -22.31 4.46
CA VAL A 93 3.60 -22.66 4.02
C VAL A 93 4.66 -22.01 4.90
N PHE A 94 4.50 -20.73 5.24
CA PHE A 94 5.34 -20.04 6.23
C PHE A 94 4.47 -19.21 7.19
N GLN A 95 4.62 -19.42 8.50
CA GLN A 95 3.78 -18.74 9.49
C GLN A 95 4.58 -18.18 10.67
N VAL A 96 4.29 -16.93 11.03
CA VAL A 96 4.57 -16.33 12.34
C VAL A 96 3.25 -16.26 13.10
N PHE A 97 3.10 -17.03 14.18
CA PHE A 97 1.85 -17.08 14.94
C PHE A 97 2.05 -16.69 16.39
N ASN A 98 1.24 -15.76 16.87
CA ASN A 98 1.20 -15.35 18.27
C ASN A 98 2.59 -15.13 18.87
N SER A 99 3.38 -14.33 18.15
CA SER A 99 4.80 -14.10 18.38
C SER A 99 5.10 -12.62 18.23
N SER A 100 6.25 -12.16 18.73
CA SER A 100 6.57 -10.73 18.67
C SER A 100 8.05 -10.40 18.47
N ASN A 101 8.30 -9.23 17.89
CA ASN A 101 9.64 -8.73 17.57
C ASN A 101 10.42 -9.72 16.69
N ILE A 102 9.81 -10.10 15.57
CA ILE A 102 10.36 -11.05 14.60
C ILE A 102 10.56 -10.34 13.27
N ILE A 103 11.76 -10.48 12.69
CA ILE A 103 12.04 -10.02 11.33
C ILE A 103 12.22 -11.25 10.46
N VAL A 104 11.46 -11.35 9.38
CA VAL A 104 11.60 -12.38 8.36
C VAL A 104 12.03 -11.71 7.06
N GLU A 105 13.26 -11.98 6.63
CA GLU A 105 13.89 -11.32 5.50
C GLU A 105 14.42 -12.36 4.52
N GLY A 106 13.88 -12.33 3.30
CA GLY A 106 14.34 -13.17 2.19
C GLY A 106 15.72 -12.78 1.63
N PRO A 107 16.10 -13.33 0.46
CA PRO A 107 15.19 -13.92 -0.52
C PRO A 107 14.66 -15.29 -0.10
N PHE A 108 13.33 -15.43 -0.16
CA PHE A 108 12.61 -16.69 0.02
C PHE A 108 11.63 -16.90 -1.12
N ILE A 109 11.53 -18.14 -1.61
CA ILE A 109 10.49 -18.54 -2.56
C ILE A 109 9.43 -19.32 -1.80
N VAL A 110 8.15 -19.00 -2.00
CA VAL A 110 7.02 -19.74 -1.43
C VAL A 110 6.08 -20.16 -2.53
N ARG A 111 5.64 -21.42 -2.52
CA ARG A 111 4.76 -21.98 -3.57
C ARG A 111 3.63 -22.82 -3.00
N SER A 112 2.54 -22.88 -3.76
CA SER A 112 1.51 -23.91 -3.62
C SER A 112 0.75 -23.87 -2.28
N GLY A 113 0.70 -22.72 -1.60
CA GLY A 113 -0.09 -22.57 -0.37
C GLY A 113 -1.59 -22.73 -0.63
N THR A 114 -2.28 -23.56 0.16
CA THR A 114 -3.72 -23.85 -0.07
C THR A 114 -4.65 -22.88 0.62
N TRP A 115 -4.24 -22.30 1.76
CA TRP A 115 -4.99 -21.24 2.44
C TRP A 115 -4.14 -19.99 2.66
N LEU A 116 -2.99 -20.12 3.33
CA LEU A 116 -2.06 -19.01 3.61
C LEU A 116 -0.65 -19.34 3.14
N SER A 117 -0.15 -18.76 2.05
CA SER A 117 1.24 -19.00 1.66
C SER A 117 2.20 -18.47 2.72
N VAL A 118 2.08 -17.19 3.08
CA VAL A 118 2.86 -16.55 4.15
C VAL A 118 1.93 -15.82 5.10
N SER A 119 2.16 -15.90 6.41
CA SER A 119 1.34 -15.13 7.34
C SER A 119 2.03 -14.68 8.62
N ALA A 120 1.63 -13.51 9.12
CA ALA A 120 1.87 -13.05 10.48
C ALA A 120 0.50 -12.92 11.17
N ARG A 121 0.19 -13.82 12.11
CA ARG A 121 -1.14 -13.95 12.71
C ARG A 121 -1.11 -13.68 14.20
N ASN A 122 -2.02 -12.82 14.67
CA ASN A 122 -2.08 -12.36 16.05
C ASN A 122 -0.69 -12.01 16.60
N SER A 123 0.11 -11.27 15.84
CA SER A 123 1.53 -11.02 16.16
C SER A 123 1.80 -9.55 16.40
N THR A 124 2.94 -9.21 16.99
CA THR A 124 3.30 -7.80 17.27
C THR A 124 4.72 -7.47 16.86
N ASN A 125 4.94 -6.34 16.19
CA ASN A 125 6.27 -5.92 15.72
C ASN A 125 6.89 -7.00 14.80
N VAL A 126 6.19 -7.33 13.72
CA VAL A 126 6.67 -8.34 12.75
C VAL A 126 6.95 -7.67 11.41
N THR A 127 8.09 -7.98 10.81
CA THR A 127 8.39 -7.60 9.42
C THR A 127 8.47 -8.85 8.56
N ILE A 128 7.79 -8.86 7.42
CA ILE A 128 7.89 -9.88 6.38
C ILE A 128 8.34 -9.19 5.09
N SER A 129 9.49 -9.59 4.57
CA SER A 129 10.07 -8.93 3.40
C SER A 129 10.89 -9.82 2.48
N ASN A 130 10.98 -9.41 1.21
CA ASN A 130 11.76 -10.06 0.15
C ASN A 130 11.31 -11.51 -0.14
N PHE A 131 10.00 -11.77 -0.12
CA PHE A 131 9.43 -13.03 -0.59
C PHE A 131 9.05 -12.97 -2.07
N SER A 132 9.26 -14.07 -2.79
CA SER A 132 8.67 -14.33 -4.10
C SER A 132 7.64 -15.47 -3.96
N ILE A 133 6.36 -15.15 -4.08
CA ILE A 133 5.25 -16.06 -3.81
C ILE A 133 4.55 -16.41 -5.11
N TYR A 134 4.34 -17.70 -5.36
CA TYR A 134 3.70 -18.19 -6.58
C TYR A 134 2.55 -19.14 -6.27
N ASN A 135 1.51 -19.10 -7.10
CA ASN A 135 0.45 -20.11 -7.13
C ASN A 135 -0.22 -20.32 -5.75
N SER A 136 -0.62 -19.22 -5.10
CA SER A 136 -1.39 -19.32 -3.86
C SER A 136 -2.85 -19.60 -4.19
N THR A 137 -3.44 -20.62 -3.56
CA THR A 137 -4.84 -20.96 -3.77
C THR A 137 -5.78 -19.90 -3.22
N ASN A 138 -5.47 -19.39 -2.02
CA ASN A 138 -6.20 -18.26 -1.43
C ASN A 138 -5.22 -17.10 -1.22
N TRP A 139 -4.78 -16.87 0.02
CA TRP A 139 -4.00 -15.69 0.38
C TRP A 139 -2.51 -15.94 0.22
N ALA A 140 -1.84 -15.09 -0.55
CA ALA A 140 -0.39 -15.08 -0.66
C ALA A 140 0.26 -14.55 0.63
N ILE A 141 -0.21 -13.41 1.14
CA ILE A 141 0.23 -12.86 2.44
C ILE A 141 -0.96 -12.48 3.29
N PHE A 142 -0.94 -12.90 4.55
CA PHE A 142 -1.95 -12.51 5.53
C PHE A 142 -1.35 -11.91 6.80
N ALA A 143 -1.89 -10.78 7.24
CA ALA A 143 -1.43 -10.08 8.44
C ALA A 143 -2.58 -9.81 9.42
N SER A 144 -2.45 -10.28 10.65
CA SER A 144 -3.29 -9.83 11.77
C SER A 144 -2.45 -9.60 13.03
N GLY A 145 -2.71 -8.50 13.73
CA GLY A 145 -1.89 -8.09 14.86
C GLY A 145 -1.64 -6.58 14.94
N VAL A 146 -0.50 -6.21 15.52
CA VAL A 146 -0.11 -4.82 15.79
C VAL A 146 1.29 -4.55 15.26
N ASN A 147 1.50 -3.43 14.57
CA ASN A 147 2.81 -3.03 14.04
C ASN A 147 3.42 -4.12 13.14
N ILE A 148 2.73 -4.45 12.04
CA ILE A 148 3.20 -5.44 11.07
C ILE A 148 3.61 -4.72 9.78
N THR A 149 4.79 -5.03 9.25
CA THR A 149 5.25 -4.47 7.97
C THR A 149 5.42 -5.59 6.95
N ILE A 150 4.70 -5.48 5.84
CA ILE A 150 4.79 -6.37 4.68
C ILE A 150 5.41 -5.56 3.54
N LYS A 151 6.68 -5.81 3.22
CA LYS A 151 7.40 -4.97 2.25
C LYS A 151 8.30 -5.71 1.26
N ASN A 152 8.48 -5.13 0.08
CA ASN A 152 9.38 -5.66 -0.95
C ASN A 152 9.07 -7.13 -1.32
N ASN A 153 7.80 -7.51 -1.32
CA ASN A 153 7.38 -8.86 -1.72
C ASN A 153 6.81 -8.84 -3.14
N PHE A 154 6.96 -9.96 -3.82
CA PHE A 154 6.38 -10.23 -5.13
C PHE A 154 5.40 -11.39 -5.01
N ALA A 155 4.21 -11.25 -5.60
CA ALA A 155 3.24 -12.32 -5.72
C ALA A 155 2.70 -12.43 -7.15
N ASP A 156 2.71 -13.65 -7.68
CA ASP A 156 2.17 -13.98 -9.00
C ASP A 156 1.23 -15.20 -8.91
N GLY A 157 0.07 -15.08 -9.55
CA GLY A 157 -0.92 -16.16 -9.61
C GLY A 157 -1.46 -16.54 -8.23
N CYS A 158 -1.90 -15.55 -7.45
CA CYS A 158 -2.60 -15.78 -6.19
C CYS A 158 -4.11 -15.86 -6.37
N VAL A 159 -4.80 -16.33 -5.33
CA VAL A 159 -6.25 -16.51 -5.31
C VAL A 159 -6.73 -17.52 -6.35
N LEU A 160 -5.97 -18.58 -6.63
CA LEU A 160 -6.33 -19.60 -7.64
C LEU A 160 -7.66 -20.32 -7.37
N ALA A 161 -8.21 -20.26 -6.15
CA ALA A 161 -9.57 -20.71 -5.87
C ALA A 161 -10.61 -19.96 -6.73
N HIS A 162 -10.30 -18.74 -7.16
CA HIS A 162 -11.12 -17.92 -8.06
C HIS A 162 -10.72 -18.02 -9.52
N GLU A 163 -9.74 -18.85 -9.85
CA GLU A 163 -9.27 -19.00 -11.21
C GLU A 163 -10.44 -19.37 -12.12
N ASN A 164 -10.65 -18.60 -13.19
CA ASN A 164 -11.79 -18.76 -14.10
C ASN A 164 -13.14 -18.74 -13.38
N CYS A 165 -13.26 -17.97 -12.29
CA CYS A 165 -14.50 -17.73 -11.55
C CYS A 165 -15.12 -19.01 -11.02
N LYS A 166 -14.28 -19.96 -10.58
CA LYS A 166 -14.72 -21.23 -9.98
C LYS A 166 -15.58 -21.04 -8.73
N THR A 167 -15.48 -19.91 -8.04
CA THR A 167 -16.28 -19.59 -6.85
C THR A 167 -16.70 -18.12 -6.84
N ASP A 168 -17.82 -17.84 -6.17
CA ASP A 168 -18.34 -16.47 -5.96
C ASP A 168 -17.88 -15.83 -4.64
N SER A 169 -16.94 -16.45 -3.90
CA SER A 169 -16.40 -15.84 -2.68
C SER A 169 -15.58 -14.61 -3.02
N TRP A 170 -15.33 -13.73 -2.06
CA TRP A 170 -14.36 -12.63 -2.19
C TRP A 170 -13.08 -13.04 -1.47
N LEU A 171 -11.96 -13.03 -2.19
CA LEU A 171 -10.66 -13.48 -1.70
C LEU A 171 -9.59 -12.54 -2.26
N GLN A 172 -8.53 -12.41 -1.49
CA GLN A 172 -7.49 -11.42 -1.69
C GLN A 172 -6.12 -12.05 -1.73
N CYS A 173 -5.23 -11.46 -2.52
CA CYS A 173 -3.86 -11.88 -2.57
C CYS A 173 -3.17 -11.55 -1.26
N PHE A 174 -3.14 -10.26 -0.89
CA PHE A 174 -2.61 -9.76 0.37
C PHE A 174 -3.77 -9.22 1.19
N GLY A 175 -3.80 -9.48 2.49
CA GLY A 175 -4.93 -9.06 3.31
C GLY A 175 -4.62 -8.88 4.78
N THR A 176 -5.42 -8.05 5.44
CA THR A 176 -5.54 -8.01 6.90
C THR A 176 -6.82 -8.69 7.39
N ALA A 177 -6.90 -8.97 8.69
CA ALA A 177 -8.17 -9.17 9.39
C ALA A 177 -8.05 -8.72 10.84
N ALA A 178 -9.13 -8.84 11.61
CA ALA A 178 -9.11 -8.62 13.04
C ALA A 178 -8.17 -9.62 13.77
N ILE A 179 -7.67 -9.19 14.93
CA ILE A 179 -6.99 -10.06 15.90
C ILE A 179 -7.99 -11.08 16.45
N ASP A 180 -9.21 -10.63 16.73
CA ASP A 180 -10.38 -11.44 17.08
C ASP A 180 -11.59 -10.90 16.30
N SER A 181 -12.20 -11.73 15.45
CA SER A 181 -13.36 -11.34 14.64
C SER A 181 -14.68 -11.47 15.39
N TYR A 182 -14.75 -12.22 16.50
CA TYR A 182 -15.97 -12.37 17.31
C TYR A 182 -16.15 -11.22 18.29
N ALA A 183 -15.03 -10.67 18.77
CA ALA A 183 -14.99 -9.40 19.49
C ALA A 183 -14.00 -8.51 18.72
N PRO A 184 -14.47 -7.64 17.80
CA PRO A 184 -13.66 -7.02 16.72
C PRO A 184 -12.53 -6.19 17.30
N ILE A 185 -11.44 -6.87 17.66
CA ILE A 185 -10.19 -6.26 18.03
C ILE A 185 -9.49 -6.07 16.70
N LEU A 186 -9.64 -4.87 16.15
CA LEU A 186 -9.02 -4.52 14.88
C LEU A 186 -7.52 -4.78 14.95
N SER A 187 -6.95 -5.24 13.84
CA SER A 187 -5.51 -5.12 13.67
C SER A 187 -5.13 -3.64 13.62
N SER A 188 -3.88 -3.31 13.94
CA SER A 188 -3.45 -1.91 13.88
C SER A 188 -2.02 -1.71 13.41
N ASN A 189 -1.78 -0.55 12.78
CA ASN A 189 -0.45 -0.14 12.30
C ASN A 189 0.17 -1.19 11.36
N ILE A 190 -0.64 -1.74 10.43
CA ILE A 190 -0.13 -2.64 9.39
C ILE A 190 0.22 -1.82 8.16
N VAL A 191 1.41 -2.06 7.62
CA VAL A 191 1.93 -1.36 6.44
C VAL A 191 2.19 -2.37 5.33
N PHE A 192 1.59 -2.15 4.16
CA PHE A 192 1.95 -2.79 2.90
C PHE A 192 2.73 -1.79 2.05
N GLU A 193 4.04 -2.02 1.86
CA GLU A 193 4.93 -1.08 1.18
C GLU A 193 5.80 -1.73 0.10
N ASN A 194 5.90 -1.12 -1.07
CA ASN A 194 6.81 -1.56 -2.15
C ASN A 194 6.58 -3.04 -2.55
N ASN A 195 5.34 -3.52 -2.56
CA ASN A 195 5.03 -4.87 -3.03
C ASN A 195 4.56 -4.83 -4.49
N GLU A 196 4.81 -5.92 -5.21
CA GLU A 196 4.29 -6.15 -6.56
C GLU A 196 3.33 -7.35 -6.54
N ILE A 197 2.12 -7.15 -7.07
CA ILE A 197 1.11 -8.20 -7.21
C ILE A 197 0.63 -8.24 -8.65
N ILE A 198 0.82 -9.39 -9.29
CA ILE A 198 0.43 -9.65 -10.67
C ILE A 198 -0.46 -10.89 -10.78
N ASN A 199 -1.41 -10.86 -11.71
CA ASN A 199 -2.26 -12.00 -12.05
C ASN A 199 -3.02 -12.59 -10.84
N ALA A 200 -3.42 -11.75 -9.88
CA ALA A 200 -4.32 -12.17 -8.82
C ALA A 200 -5.72 -12.44 -9.41
N TRP A 201 -6.29 -13.61 -9.11
CA TRP A 201 -7.61 -13.99 -9.62
C TRP A 201 -8.79 -13.43 -8.81
N GLY A 202 -8.51 -12.88 -7.63
CA GLY A 202 -9.41 -12.06 -6.83
C GLY A 202 -8.80 -10.68 -6.59
N GLU A 203 -9.05 -10.09 -5.42
CA GLU A 203 -8.56 -8.76 -5.05
C GLU A 203 -7.04 -8.78 -4.78
N ALA A 204 -6.35 -7.66 -5.01
CA ALA A 204 -4.91 -7.61 -4.81
C ALA A 204 -4.53 -7.33 -3.34
N ILE A 205 -4.87 -6.17 -2.78
CA ILE A 205 -4.59 -5.84 -1.37
C ILE A 205 -5.87 -5.46 -0.64
N ASP A 206 -6.20 -6.18 0.42
CA ASP A 206 -7.33 -5.83 1.28
C ASP A 206 -6.91 -5.36 2.67
N VAL A 207 -7.45 -4.21 3.08
CA VAL A 207 -7.38 -3.69 4.44
C VAL A 207 -8.73 -3.95 5.10
N ILE A 208 -8.83 -5.12 5.72
CA ILE A 208 -10.04 -5.57 6.41
C ILE A 208 -9.83 -5.56 7.91
N LEU A 209 -10.78 -4.97 8.65
CA LEU A 209 -10.77 -4.91 10.11
C LEU A 209 -9.43 -4.41 10.68
N CYS A 210 -8.90 -3.35 10.08
CA CYS A 210 -7.67 -2.70 10.51
C CYS A 210 -7.90 -1.22 10.85
N THR A 211 -7.11 -0.71 11.80
CA THR A 211 -6.99 0.73 12.04
C THR A 211 -5.56 1.24 11.92
N ASN A 212 -5.38 2.49 11.47
CA ASN A 212 -4.06 3.09 11.26
C ASN A 212 -3.22 2.28 10.26
N CYS A 213 -3.87 1.74 9.23
CA CYS A 213 -3.23 0.93 8.21
C CYS A 213 -2.71 1.81 7.05
N VAL A 214 -1.62 1.40 6.42
CA VAL A 214 -1.02 2.12 5.29
C VAL A 214 -0.75 1.17 4.12
N VAL A 215 -1.22 1.52 2.94
CA VAL A 215 -0.91 0.84 1.68
C VAL A 215 -0.21 1.86 0.79
N LYS A 216 1.11 1.69 0.60
CA LYS A 216 1.90 2.68 -0.15
C LYS A 216 2.93 2.11 -1.11
N ASN A 217 3.17 2.84 -2.21
CA ASN A 217 4.21 2.50 -3.19
C ASN A 217 4.08 1.07 -3.76
N ASN A 218 2.89 0.47 -3.78
CA ASN A 218 2.69 -0.87 -4.33
C ASN A 218 2.37 -0.79 -5.84
N TYR A 219 2.81 -1.79 -6.58
CA TYR A 219 2.53 -1.95 -8.00
C TYR A 219 1.62 -3.16 -8.23
N LEU A 220 0.38 -2.88 -8.63
CA LEU A 220 -0.69 -3.86 -8.75
C LEU A 220 -1.14 -3.90 -10.20
N HIS A 221 -0.95 -5.02 -10.90
CA HIS A 221 -1.34 -5.06 -12.30
C HIS A 221 -1.86 -6.41 -12.77
N ASN A 222 -2.78 -6.36 -13.74
CA ASN A 222 -3.44 -7.56 -14.29
C ASN A 222 -4.14 -8.40 -13.21
N ASN A 223 -4.64 -7.74 -12.17
CA ASN A 223 -5.42 -8.36 -11.10
C ASN A 223 -6.92 -8.27 -11.42
N ASN A 224 -7.68 -9.22 -10.92
CA ASN A 224 -9.14 -9.19 -11.01
C ASN A 224 -9.75 -8.29 -9.92
N TRP A 225 -11.02 -7.92 -10.12
CA TRP A 225 -11.85 -7.10 -9.23
C TRP A 225 -11.22 -5.80 -8.72
N CYS A 226 -10.74 -5.78 -7.48
CA CYS A 226 -10.23 -4.59 -6.80
C CYS A 226 -8.69 -4.61 -6.74
N GLY A 227 -8.07 -3.47 -7.03
CA GLY A 227 -6.64 -3.29 -6.77
C GLY A 227 -6.39 -3.21 -5.26
N ILE A 228 -7.05 -2.25 -4.61
CA ILE A 228 -7.01 -2.10 -3.16
C ILE A 228 -8.44 -2.06 -2.63
N TYR A 229 -8.76 -2.87 -1.63
CA TYR A 229 -10.06 -2.86 -0.99
C TYR A 229 -9.92 -2.51 0.49
N VAL A 230 -10.81 -1.65 1.01
CA VAL A 230 -10.87 -1.30 2.43
C VAL A 230 -12.24 -1.64 2.97
N ASP A 231 -12.32 -2.53 3.93
CA ASP A 231 -13.60 -2.97 4.49
C ASP A 231 -13.57 -3.01 6.01
N ASN A 232 -14.67 -2.54 6.61
CA ASN A 232 -14.84 -2.35 8.05
C ASN A 232 -13.55 -1.87 8.75
N SER A 233 -12.93 -0.80 8.24
CA SER A 233 -11.61 -0.32 8.68
C SER A 233 -11.58 1.20 8.81
N CYS A 234 -10.71 1.76 9.65
CA CYS A 234 -10.66 3.21 9.84
C CYS A 234 -9.24 3.76 9.96
N ASN A 235 -9.05 5.05 9.65
CA ASN A 235 -7.72 5.68 9.64
C ASN A 235 -6.78 4.96 8.66
N VAL A 236 -7.20 4.79 7.41
CA VAL A 236 -6.42 4.08 6.38
C VAL A 236 -5.83 5.07 5.38
N ILE A 237 -4.55 4.93 5.09
CA ILE A 237 -3.84 5.72 4.07
C ILE A 237 -3.53 4.83 2.88
N ILE A 238 -3.98 5.25 1.70
CA ILE A 238 -3.65 4.65 0.41
C ILE A 238 -2.91 5.70 -0.42
N GLU A 239 -1.59 5.57 -0.53
CA GLU A 239 -0.77 6.58 -1.20
C GLU A 239 0.29 6.04 -2.15
N ASN A 240 0.53 6.79 -3.24
CA ASN A 240 1.59 6.49 -4.19
C ASN A 240 1.54 5.06 -4.78
N ASN A 241 0.36 4.43 -4.84
CA ASN A 241 0.22 3.12 -5.47
C ASN A 241 -0.05 3.28 -6.97
N GLU A 242 0.37 2.28 -7.73
CA GLU A 242 0.13 2.19 -9.15
C GLU A 242 -0.68 0.93 -9.47
N MET A 243 -1.86 1.14 -10.05
CA MET A 243 -2.81 0.08 -10.39
C MET A 243 -3.05 0.09 -11.90
N ARG A 244 -2.70 -1.00 -12.59
CA ARG A 244 -2.84 -1.13 -14.04
C ARG A 244 -3.73 -2.30 -14.44
N TYR A 245 -4.71 -2.01 -15.30
CA TYR A 245 -5.64 -3.01 -15.81
C TYR A 245 -5.58 -3.06 -17.33
N ASP A 246 -5.04 -4.16 -17.85
CA ASP A 246 -5.16 -4.48 -19.28
C ASP A 246 -6.61 -4.83 -19.60
N THR A 247 -7.16 -4.22 -20.66
CA THR A 247 -8.50 -4.53 -21.18
C THR A 247 -8.62 -6.00 -21.58
N SER A 248 -7.54 -6.67 -21.97
CA SER A 248 -7.54 -8.09 -22.32
C SER A 248 -7.87 -9.01 -21.13
N HIS A 249 -7.47 -8.62 -19.91
CA HIS A 249 -7.66 -9.41 -18.69
C HIS A 249 -9.02 -9.19 -18.02
N ARG A 250 -9.75 -8.12 -18.34
CA ARG A 250 -11.01 -7.71 -17.67
C ARG A 250 -12.20 -8.67 -17.84
N TYR A 251 -12.05 -9.74 -18.63
CA TYR A 251 -13.19 -10.52 -19.12
C TYR A 251 -13.22 -11.99 -18.69
N SER A 252 -12.29 -12.46 -17.84
CA SER A 252 -12.35 -13.85 -17.39
C SER A 252 -13.61 -14.13 -16.55
N CYS A 253 -14.11 -13.13 -15.79
CA CYS A 253 -15.31 -13.21 -14.97
C CYS A 253 -16.44 -12.27 -15.41
N SER A 254 -17.11 -12.64 -16.50
CA SER A 254 -18.12 -11.84 -17.22
C SER A 254 -19.37 -11.41 -16.44
N LYS A 255 -19.62 -11.97 -15.25
CA LYS A 255 -20.83 -11.66 -14.47
C LYS A 255 -20.70 -10.38 -13.66
N ASP A 256 -19.49 -9.88 -13.43
CA ASP A 256 -19.31 -8.77 -12.49
C ASP A 256 -18.36 -7.69 -13.00
N ASN A 257 -18.93 -6.69 -13.69
CA ASN A 257 -18.19 -5.52 -14.17
C ASN A 257 -17.89 -4.51 -13.02
N ARG A 258 -17.74 -4.97 -11.77
CA ARG A 258 -17.50 -4.16 -10.57
C ARG A 258 -16.01 -4.05 -10.23
N PHE A 259 -15.16 -3.94 -11.24
CA PHE A 259 -13.73 -3.74 -11.05
C PHE A 259 -13.45 -2.29 -10.63
N HIS A 260 -12.75 -2.11 -9.51
CA HIS A 260 -12.34 -0.82 -8.99
C HIS A 260 -10.81 -0.77 -8.88
N GLY A 261 -10.20 0.38 -9.15
CA GLY A 261 -8.84 0.62 -8.68
C GLY A 261 -8.82 0.48 -7.15
N ILE A 262 -9.68 1.27 -6.50
CA ILE A 262 -9.83 1.28 -5.03
C ILE A 262 -11.31 1.11 -4.65
N GLY A 263 -11.63 0.10 -3.85
CA GLY A 263 -12.95 -0.10 -3.27
C GLY A 263 -12.98 0.29 -1.79
N ILE A 264 -14.09 0.87 -1.34
CA ILE A 264 -14.36 1.16 0.07
C ILE A 264 -15.69 0.49 0.44
N GLY A 265 -15.60 -0.49 1.34
CA GLY A 265 -16.69 -1.33 1.81
C GLY A 265 -17.15 -0.98 3.21
N ASN A 266 -18.43 -1.21 3.46
CA ASN A 266 -18.96 -1.50 4.79
C ASN A 266 -19.90 -2.69 4.74
N GLU A 267 -19.31 -3.87 4.84
CA GLU A 267 -20.06 -5.11 4.78
C GLU A 267 -20.64 -5.50 6.15
N ASP A 268 -21.61 -6.42 6.12
CA ASP A 268 -22.39 -6.93 7.25
C ASP A 268 -21.71 -8.12 7.96
N TRP A 269 -20.39 -8.15 7.86
CA TRP A 269 -19.50 -9.01 8.62
C TRP A 269 -18.34 -8.15 9.14
N PRO A 270 -17.73 -8.45 10.29
CA PRO A 270 -17.99 -9.55 11.21
C PRO A 270 -19.22 -9.28 12.10
N VAL A 271 -19.46 -10.13 13.11
CA VAL A 271 -20.61 -10.04 14.04
C VAL A 271 -20.81 -8.64 14.64
N LYS A 272 -19.72 -7.90 14.85
CA LYS A 272 -19.76 -6.49 15.24
C LYS A 272 -19.01 -5.68 14.20
N CYS A 273 -19.75 -5.13 13.26
CA CYS A 273 -19.22 -4.28 12.22
C CYS A 273 -18.69 -2.96 12.80
N VAL A 274 -17.67 -2.40 12.14
CA VAL A 274 -17.24 -1.01 12.34
C VAL A 274 -17.39 -0.27 11.03
N SER A 275 -17.69 1.02 11.10
CA SER A 275 -17.86 1.89 9.93
C SER A 275 -16.53 2.25 9.29
N THR A 276 -16.51 2.36 7.97
CA THR A 276 -15.29 2.63 7.21
C THR A 276 -15.14 4.13 7.04
N THR A 277 -14.26 4.72 7.85
CA THR A 277 -14.18 6.17 8.07
C THR A 277 -12.73 6.63 8.19
N ASN A 278 -12.49 7.92 7.94
CA ASN A 278 -11.15 8.50 7.96
C ASN A 278 -10.21 7.77 6.98
N ILE A 279 -10.55 7.81 5.69
CA ILE A 279 -9.79 7.15 4.62
C ILE A 279 -9.15 8.23 3.75
N THR A 280 -7.82 8.20 3.64
CA THR A 280 -7.05 9.12 2.80
C THR A 280 -6.53 8.37 1.58
N VAL A 281 -6.91 8.80 0.38
CA VAL A 281 -6.45 8.27 -0.90
C VAL A 281 -5.76 9.36 -1.70
N ARG A 282 -4.44 9.26 -1.88
CA ARG A 282 -3.67 10.32 -2.54
C ARG A 282 -2.51 9.89 -3.41
N ASN A 283 -2.18 10.71 -4.40
CA ASN A 283 -1.02 10.49 -5.28
C ASN A 283 -1.04 9.12 -5.98
N ASN A 284 -2.18 8.44 -6.14
CA ASN A 284 -2.21 7.14 -6.80
C ASN A 284 -2.37 7.30 -8.32
N LEU A 285 -1.85 6.33 -9.06
CA LEU A 285 -2.16 6.11 -10.47
C LEU A 285 -3.12 4.93 -10.61
N VAL A 286 -4.31 5.17 -11.15
CA VAL A 286 -5.24 4.11 -11.59
C VAL A 286 -5.36 4.19 -13.09
N LEU A 287 -4.84 3.19 -13.79
CA LEU A 287 -4.82 3.11 -15.25
C LEU A 287 -5.69 1.95 -15.74
N GLY A 288 -6.76 2.26 -16.46
CA GLY A 288 -7.62 1.24 -17.06
C GLY A 288 -8.63 0.61 -16.11
N ALA A 289 -8.82 1.05 -14.86
CA ALA A 289 -9.89 0.44 -14.07
C ALA A 289 -11.27 0.83 -14.62
N PRO A 290 -12.29 -0.04 -14.65
CA PRO A 290 -13.65 0.38 -14.92
C PRO A 290 -14.11 1.49 -13.98
N PHE A 291 -13.82 1.38 -12.69
CA PHE A 291 -14.00 2.48 -11.74
C PHE A 291 -12.68 2.87 -11.09
N GLY A 292 -12.43 4.16 -10.89
CA GLY A 292 -11.28 4.67 -10.15
C GLY A 292 -11.39 4.30 -8.67
N ILE A 293 -12.34 4.92 -7.98
CA ILE A 293 -12.67 4.67 -6.58
C ILE A 293 -14.18 4.50 -6.42
N GLY A 294 -14.64 3.51 -5.66
CA GLY A 294 -16.05 3.29 -5.38
C GLY A 294 -16.35 3.02 -3.91
N TYR A 295 -17.61 3.25 -3.52
CA TYR A 295 -18.12 2.91 -2.20
C TYR A 295 -19.39 2.05 -2.26
N TRP A 296 -19.44 1.03 -1.42
CA TRP A 296 -20.64 0.29 -1.10
C TRP A 296 -20.70 -0.04 0.39
N GLY A 297 -21.90 -0.06 0.94
CA GLY A 297 -22.08 -0.45 2.32
C GLY A 297 -23.53 -0.82 2.57
N TRP A 298 -23.73 -1.94 3.24
CA TRP A 298 -25.06 -2.49 3.52
C TRP A 298 -25.21 -2.97 4.98
N SER A 299 -24.17 -2.87 5.80
CA SER A 299 -24.31 -3.11 7.23
C SER A 299 -25.13 -2.04 7.95
N ASP A 300 -25.64 -2.39 9.12
CA ASP A 300 -26.39 -1.47 9.99
C ASP A 300 -25.54 -0.31 10.55
N VAL A 301 -24.22 -0.39 10.41
CA VAL A 301 -23.26 0.68 10.72
C VAL A 301 -22.69 1.35 9.47
N ALA A 302 -23.17 1.02 8.27
CA ALA A 302 -22.60 1.50 7.01
C ALA A 302 -22.85 2.99 6.79
N TYR A 303 -21.78 3.77 6.85
CA TYR A 303 -21.66 5.14 6.36
C TYR A 303 -20.17 5.43 6.13
N TYR A 304 -19.87 6.40 5.27
CA TYR A 304 -18.51 6.92 5.10
C TYR A 304 -18.43 8.34 5.65
N SER A 305 -17.29 8.72 6.23
CA SER A 305 -17.04 10.08 6.72
C SER A 305 -15.56 10.34 6.76
N ASP A 306 -15.19 11.62 6.63
CA ASP A 306 -13.81 12.06 6.65
C ASP A 306 -13.00 11.33 5.54
N ILE A 307 -13.62 11.14 4.37
CA ILE A 307 -12.98 10.53 3.20
C ILE A 307 -12.27 11.62 2.41
N THR A 308 -10.96 11.50 2.21
CA THR A 308 -10.17 12.45 1.44
C THR A 308 -9.57 11.77 0.22
N ILE A 309 -10.04 12.14 -0.97
CA ILE A 309 -9.53 11.65 -2.25
C ILE A 309 -8.90 12.83 -3.00
N ALA A 310 -7.56 12.87 -3.04
CA ALA A 310 -6.87 14.01 -3.62
C ALA A 310 -5.60 13.69 -4.39
N ASN A 311 -5.29 14.50 -5.40
CA ASN A 311 -4.03 14.41 -6.13
C ASN A 311 -3.81 13.04 -6.81
N ASN A 312 -4.87 12.34 -7.21
CA ASN A 312 -4.76 11.08 -7.93
C ASN A 312 -4.86 11.31 -9.45
N ASN A 313 -4.31 10.37 -10.22
CA ASN A 313 -4.50 10.28 -11.66
C ASN A 313 -5.34 9.05 -11.99
N PHE A 314 -6.55 9.27 -12.49
CA PHE A 314 -7.43 8.24 -13.03
C PHE A 314 -7.34 8.33 -14.55
N VAL A 315 -6.72 7.35 -15.20
CA VAL A 315 -6.40 7.40 -16.62
C VAL A 315 -7.07 6.25 -17.34
N ASN A 316 -7.78 6.54 -18.42
CA ASN A 316 -8.55 5.57 -19.18
C ASN A 316 -9.48 4.73 -18.28
N VAL A 317 -10.16 5.37 -17.32
CA VAL A 317 -11.18 4.66 -16.52
C VAL A 317 -12.47 4.54 -17.32
N ASP A 318 -13.06 3.35 -17.42
CA ASP A 318 -14.16 3.16 -18.37
C ASP A 318 -15.44 3.82 -17.86
N LYS A 319 -15.84 3.60 -16.62
CA LYS A 319 -17.15 4.00 -16.09
C LYS A 319 -17.13 5.29 -15.28
N GLY A 320 -16.12 5.49 -14.44
CA GLY A 320 -16.01 6.73 -13.64
C GLY A 320 -14.85 6.70 -12.65
N ALA A 321 -14.28 7.87 -12.35
CA ALA A 321 -13.22 8.00 -11.36
C ALA A 321 -13.73 7.92 -9.90
N LEU A 322 -14.98 8.34 -9.65
CA LEU A 322 -15.62 8.32 -8.33
C LEU A 322 -17.03 7.71 -8.44
N ASP A 323 -17.32 6.66 -7.68
CA ASP A 323 -18.62 5.98 -7.63
C ASP A 323 -19.12 5.79 -6.19
N PHE A 324 -19.62 6.86 -5.60
CA PHE A 324 -20.24 6.88 -4.26
C PHE A 324 -21.77 6.98 -4.36
N LYS A 325 -22.36 6.25 -5.31
CA LYS A 325 -23.82 6.26 -5.54
C LYS A 325 -24.62 5.52 -4.46
N SER A 326 -23.99 4.61 -3.74
CA SER A 326 -24.63 3.82 -2.69
C SER A 326 -25.10 4.72 -1.55
N GLU A 327 -26.37 4.62 -1.19
CA GLU A 327 -26.93 5.37 -0.07
C GLU A 327 -26.36 4.83 1.24
N CYS A 328 -25.97 5.70 2.17
CA CYS A 328 -25.54 5.25 3.50
C CYS A 328 -26.73 4.66 4.26
N VAL A 329 -26.51 3.55 4.97
CA VAL A 329 -27.53 2.94 5.82
C VAL A 329 -27.78 3.83 7.04
N VAL A 330 -26.71 4.35 7.65
CA VAL A 330 -26.81 5.26 8.81
C VAL A 330 -26.94 6.71 8.36
N LYS A 331 -28.16 7.24 8.38
CA LYS A 331 -28.46 8.60 7.93
C LYS A 331 -27.80 9.68 8.80
N GLY A 332 -27.38 10.78 8.16
CA GLY A 332 -26.85 11.96 8.84
C GLY A 332 -25.49 11.79 9.50
N LYS A 333 -24.79 10.66 9.27
CA LYS A 333 -23.44 10.44 9.78
C LYS A 333 -22.37 10.90 8.81
N THR A 334 -22.62 10.78 7.52
CA THR A 334 -21.75 11.23 6.42
C THR A 334 -21.39 12.70 6.54
N ARG A 335 -20.09 13.02 6.53
CA ARG A 335 -19.58 14.40 6.63
C ARG A 335 -18.12 14.49 6.19
N ASN A 336 -17.68 15.72 5.93
CA ASN A 336 -16.28 16.11 5.74
C ASN A 336 -15.55 15.34 4.62
N ASN A 337 -16.26 14.95 3.57
CA ASN A 337 -15.65 14.24 2.46
C ASN A 337 -15.05 15.23 1.46
N GLN A 338 -13.96 14.85 0.79
CA GLN A 338 -13.25 15.71 -0.15
C GLN A 338 -12.89 14.93 -1.42
N PHE A 339 -13.14 15.56 -2.58
CA PHE A 339 -12.67 15.08 -3.89
C PHE A 339 -11.99 16.24 -4.61
N LYS A 340 -10.66 16.36 -4.49
CA LYS A 340 -9.93 17.56 -4.88
C LYS A 340 -8.65 17.28 -5.66
N ASN A 341 -8.27 18.19 -6.56
CA ASN A 341 -6.97 18.13 -7.24
C ASN A 341 -6.71 16.82 -8.00
N ASN A 342 -7.74 16.09 -8.46
CA ASN A 342 -7.54 14.85 -9.22
C ASN A 342 -7.50 15.14 -10.72
N PHE A 343 -6.64 14.43 -11.45
CA PHE A 343 -6.68 14.39 -12.92
C PHE A 343 -7.46 13.16 -13.38
N ILE A 344 -8.45 13.36 -14.24
CA ILE A 344 -9.40 12.33 -14.64
C ILE A 344 -9.48 12.27 -16.17
N TYR A 345 -9.06 11.15 -16.71
CA TYR A 345 -9.25 10.75 -18.10
C TYR A 345 -10.00 9.42 -18.16
N SER A 346 -11.06 9.40 -18.95
CA SER A 346 -12.03 8.34 -19.11
C SER A 346 -12.53 8.39 -20.55
N THR A 347 -12.78 7.21 -21.11
CA THR A 347 -13.13 7.03 -22.51
C THR A 347 -14.64 6.93 -22.76
N LEU A 348 -15.47 6.88 -21.70
CA LEU A 348 -16.93 6.91 -21.85
C LEU A 348 -17.50 8.31 -21.58
N ASN A 349 -18.64 8.58 -22.22
CA ASN A 349 -19.31 9.88 -22.21
C ASN A 349 -20.34 10.05 -21.08
N GLN A 350 -20.63 9.02 -20.27
CA GLN A 350 -21.81 9.04 -19.40
C GLN A 350 -21.63 9.81 -18.08
N TYR A 351 -20.62 9.49 -17.26
CA TYR A 351 -20.33 10.17 -15.99
C TYR A 351 -18.86 9.98 -15.60
N THR A 352 -18.25 10.99 -14.98
CA THR A 352 -16.86 10.90 -14.46
C THR A 352 -16.79 10.71 -12.96
N ALA A 353 -17.77 11.23 -12.23
CA ALA A 353 -17.85 11.17 -10.79
C ALA A 353 -19.33 11.22 -10.39
N VAL A 354 -19.75 10.35 -9.48
CA VAL A 354 -21.13 10.26 -8.99
C VAL A 354 -21.12 10.09 -7.48
N ILE A 355 -21.99 10.84 -6.82
CA ILE A 355 -22.27 10.74 -5.39
C ILE A 355 -23.77 10.56 -5.23
N ASN A 356 -24.19 9.83 -4.19
CA ASN A 356 -25.59 9.76 -3.83
C ASN A 356 -26.14 11.16 -3.53
N LYS A 357 -27.27 11.51 -4.13
CA LYS A 357 -27.89 12.83 -4.00
C LYS A 357 -28.18 13.24 -2.54
N SER A 358 -28.48 12.31 -1.63
CA SER A 358 -28.71 12.63 -0.22
C SER A 358 -27.45 13.05 0.53
N GLU A 359 -26.27 12.71 -0.03
CA GLU A 359 -24.97 12.92 0.60
C GLU A 359 -24.14 14.00 -0.12
N GLU A 360 -24.59 14.56 -1.24
CA GLU A 360 -23.85 15.55 -2.05
C GLU A 360 -23.36 16.75 -1.21
N ASN A 361 -24.17 17.22 -0.26
CA ASN A 361 -23.82 18.35 0.62
C ASN A 361 -22.74 18.02 1.66
N THR A 362 -22.34 16.76 1.78
CA THR A 362 -21.28 16.30 2.69
C THR A 362 -19.91 16.26 2.03
N TRP A 363 -19.85 16.49 0.72
CA TRP A 363 -18.64 16.50 -0.08
C TRP A 363 -18.20 17.92 -0.39
N ASN A 364 -16.90 18.16 -0.32
CA ASN A 364 -16.24 19.33 -0.89
C ASN A 364 -15.49 18.92 -2.17
N ILE A 365 -16.02 19.32 -3.31
CA ILE A 365 -15.51 18.99 -4.64
C ILE A 365 -14.97 20.27 -5.27
N SER A 366 -13.69 20.27 -5.62
CA SER A 366 -13.05 21.44 -6.23
C SER A 366 -11.73 21.09 -6.93
N SER A 367 -11.36 21.92 -7.92
CA SER A 367 -10.04 21.87 -8.58
C SER A 367 -9.66 20.52 -9.19
N ASN A 368 -10.63 19.73 -9.62
CA ASN A 368 -10.37 18.53 -10.41
C ASN A 368 -10.21 18.91 -11.89
N VAL A 369 -9.47 18.12 -12.65
CA VAL A 369 -9.36 18.29 -14.11
C VAL A 369 -9.98 17.07 -14.78
N TYR A 370 -11.09 17.31 -15.47
CA TYR A 370 -11.81 16.32 -16.26
C TYR A 370 -11.41 16.48 -17.71
N TYR A 371 -10.59 15.57 -18.21
CA TYR A 371 -10.12 15.54 -19.59
C TYR A 371 -10.87 14.45 -20.37
N GLY A 372 -11.59 14.79 -21.43
CA GLY A 372 -12.39 13.84 -22.22
C GLY A 372 -13.74 14.40 -22.68
N GLY A 373 -14.57 13.55 -23.30
CA GLY A 373 -15.85 13.92 -23.94
C GLY A 373 -17.09 13.74 -23.06
N TYR A 374 -17.04 14.07 -21.78
CA TYR A 374 -18.12 13.76 -20.83
C TYR A 374 -19.35 14.65 -20.97
N GLU A 375 -20.54 14.03 -20.86
CA GLU A 375 -21.81 14.75 -20.82
C GLU A 375 -22.16 15.21 -19.41
N LYS A 376 -21.81 14.42 -18.39
CA LYS A 376 -22.13 14.70 -16.98
C LYS A 376 -20.87 14.72 -16.15
N ILE A 377 -20.57 15.90 -15.62
CA ILE A 377 -19.50 16.11 -14.67
C ILE A 377 -20.15 16.54 -13.35
N LEU A 378 -19.63 16.00 -12.27
CA LEU A 378 -20.06 16.34 -10.92
C LEU A 378 -19.80 17.84 -10.68
N GLN A 379 -20.82 18.56 -10.23
CA GLN A 379 -20.67 19.99 -9.95
C GLN A 379 -19.79 20.18 -8.72
N ASP A 380 -18.96 21.23 -8.75
CA ASP A 380 -18.21 21.65 -7.57
C ASP A 380 -19.17 22.00 -6.44
N THR A 381 -18.92 21.45 -5.26
CA THR A 381 -19.67 21.72 -4.04
C THR A 381 -18.76 22.51 -3.10
N TRP A 382 -18.80 23.83 -3.22
CA TRP A 382 -17.91 24.70 -2.48
C TRP A 382 -18.42 24.98 -1.06
N ASN A 383 -17.57 24.77 -0.06
CA ASN A 383 -17.87 25.10 1.34
C ASN A 383 -17.23 26.43 1.81
N GLY A 384 -16.62 27.20 0.90
CA GLY A 384 -15.93 28.46 1.21
C GLY A 384 -14.42 28.35 1.49
N SER A 385 -13.86 27.15 1.71
CA SER A 385 -12.43 26.99 2.07
C SER A 385 -11.47 27.13 0.90
N ASP A 386 -11.95 26.90 -0.33
CA ASP A 386 -11.08 26.69 -1.50
C ASP A 386 -10.94 27.94 -2.39
N GLY A 387 -11.45 29.10 -1.93
CA GLY A 387 -11.51 30.33 -2.74
C GLY A 387 -12.31 30.15 -4.04
N ASN A 388 -11.98 30.91 -5.09
CA ASN A 388 -12.64 30.82 -6.40
C ASN A 388 -12.06 29.73 -7.31
N ALA A 389 -11.54 28.65 -6.73
CA ALA A 389 -10.96 27.56 -7.52
C ALA A 389 -12.07 26.62 -7.98
N HIS A 390 -12.09 26.34 -9.28
CA HIS A 390 -13.09 25.51 -9.92
C HIS A 390 -12.44 24.35 -10.66
N SER A 391 -13.17 23.25 -10.78
CA SER A 391 -12.80 22.14 -11.64
C SER A 391 -12.73 22.61 -13.11
N ILE A 392 -11.75 22.08 -13.85
CA ILE A 392 -11.51 22.42 -15.26
C ILE A 392 -11.97 21.25 -16.12
N HIS A 393 -12.75 21.55 -17.16
CA HIS A 393 -13.23 20.56 -18.11
C HIS A 393 -12.52 20.81 -19.44
N LEU A 394 -11.86 19.79 -19.96
CA LEU A 394 -11.12 19.83 -21.21
C LEU A 394 -11.60 18.71 -22.13
N LYS A 395 -11.84 19.02 -23.39
CA LYS A 395 -12.07 18.02 -24.42
C LYS A 395 -10.79 17.73 -25.20
N GLU A 396 -10.68 16.52 -25.74
CA GLU A 396 -9.50 16.09 -26.52
C GLU A 396 -9.23 16.97 -27.75
N ASN A 397 -10.27 17.63 -28.30
CA ASN A 397 -10.15 18.55 -29.42
C ASN A 397 -9.80 20.00 -29.00
N GLU A 398 -9.86 20.34 -27.70
CA GLU A 398 -9.52 21.66 -27.17
C GLU A 398 -8.04 21.73 -26.75
N MET A 399 -7.50 20.61 -26.24
CA MET A 399 -6.14 20.50 -25.75
C MET A 399 -5.67 19.07 -25.94
N SER A 400 -4.49 18.86 -26.53
CA SER A 400 -3.96 17.50 -26.65
C SER A 400 -3.38 17.02 -25.33
N PHE A 401 -3.48 15.73 -25.04
CA PHE A 401 -2.87 15.11 -23.86
C PHE A 401 -1.37 15.46 -23.73
N ASP A 402 -0.67 15.52 -24.86
CA ASP A 402 0.75 15.87 -24.96
C ASP A 402 1.08 17.32 -24.59
N THR A 403 0.11 18.22 -24.51
CA THR A 403 0.32 19.59 -24.03
C THR A 403 0.16 19.67 -22.51
N ILE A 404 -0.58 18.74 -21.92
CA ILE A 404 -0.83 18.65 -20.48
C ILE A 404 0.36 18.01 -19.79
N PHE A 405 0.80 16.87 -20.30
CA PHE A 405 1.90 16.10 -19.73
C PHE A 405 3.15 16.24 -20.58
N GLN A 406 4.31 16.17 -19.93
CA GLN A 406 5.56 15.99 -20.63
C GLN A 406 5.47 14.61 -21.26
N ARG A 407 5.41 14.54 -22.60
CA ARG A 407 5.76 13.29 -23.30
C ARG A 407 7.11 12.89 -22.73
N GLY A 408 7.15 11.83 -21.95
CA GLY A 408 8.37 11.44 -21.26
C GLY A 408 9.53 11.44 -22.25
N LEU A 409 10.67 11.99 -21.82
CA LEU A 409 11.98 11.67 -22.41
C LEU A 409 12.21 10.15 -22.48
N PHE A 410 11.38 9.36 -21.78
CA PHE A 410 11.38 7.91 -21.71
C PHE A 410 10.03 7.37 -22.19
N ARG A 411 10.03 6.81 -23.40
CA ARG A 411 8.86 6.48 -24.24
C ARG A 411 7.99 5.30 -23.77
N ASN A 412 8.01 4.91 -22.50
CA ASN A 412 7.45 3.62 -22.12
C ASN A 412 6.44 3.68 -20.97
N CYS A 413 5.23 4.15 -21.27
CA CYS A 413 4.08 3.98 -20.37
C CYS A 413 3.51 2.54 -20.44
N SER A 414 4.08 1.67 -21.30
CA SER A 414 3.39 0.46 -21.77
C SER A 414 4.13 -0.87 -21.59
N ASN A 415 5.44 -0.96 -21.32
CA ASN A 415 6.16 -2.24 -21.42
C ASN A 415 6.91 -2.72 -20.17
N GLU A 416 6.35 -3.81 -19.62
CA GLU A 416 6.98 -5.10 -19.22
C GLU A 416 7.68 -5.23 -17.86
N SER A 417 7.02 -5.99 -16.97
CA SER A 417 7.59 -6.91 -15.95
C SER A 417 8.77 -6.36 -15.15
N TYR A 418 8.48 -5.78 -13.97
CA TYR A 418 9.37 -4.88 -13.25
C TYR A 418 9.99 -5.47 -11.98
N TYR A 419 10.62 -6.64 -12.09
CA TYR A 419 11.65 -7.01 -11.11
C TYR A 419 12.87 -6.05 -11.10
N ASN A 420 12.80 -4.98 -11.90
CA ASN A 420 13.67 -3.82 -11.83
C ASN A 420 12.85 -2.59 -11.37
N TRP A 421 12.96 -2.26 -10.09
CA TRP A 421 12.37 -1.09 -9.42
C TRP A 421 12.83 0.25 -10.01
N ASP A 422 13.80 0.22 -10.92
CA ASP A 422 14.36 1.39 -11.62
C ASP A 422 13.55 1.86 -12.85
N VAL A 423 12.39 1.27 -13.16
CA VAL A 423 11.56 1.77 -14.27
C VAL A 423 10.48 2.70 -13.75
N GLU A 424 10.85 3.97 -13.67
CA GLU A 424 10.00 5.04 -13.16
C GLU A 424 8.81 5.39 -14.10
N SER A 425 7.64 5.60 -13.50
CA SER A 425 6.36 5.94 -14.17
C SER A 425 6.29 7.40 -14.64
N TYR A 426 7.27 7.83 -15.43
CA TYR A 426 7.51 9.22 -15.87
C TYR A 426 6.45 9.84 -16.79
N CYS A 427 5.40 9.11 -17.15
CA CYS A 427 4.49 9.54 -18.22
C CYS A 427 3.46 10.60 -17.81
N LEU A 428 3.23 10.82 -16.52
CA LEU A 428 2.19 11.73 -16.02
C LEU A 428 2.77 12.89 -15.20
N ILE A 429 3.90 13.41 -15.65
CA ILE A 429 4.53 14.62 -15.10
C ILE A 429 3.97 15.83 -15.88
N PRO A 430 3.26 16.77 -15.24
CA PRO A 430 2.76 17.96 -15.93
C PRO A 430 3.88 18.75 -16.61
N GLN A 431 3.60 19.33 -17.78
CA GLN A 431 4.51 20.32 -18.36
C GLN A 431 4.63 21.57 -17.48
N LYS A 432 5.73 22.32 -17.60
CA LYS A 432 5.91 23.59 -16.89
C LYS A 432 4.77 24.59 -17.16
N GLN A 433 4.21 24.57 -18.37
CA GLN A 433 3.08 25.40 -18.81
C GLN A 433 1.75 24.66 -18.76
N SER A 434 1.71 23.47 -18.16
CA SER A 434 0.51 22.67 -18.03
C SER A 434 -0.54 23.39 -17.20
N ILE A 435 -1.80 23.21 -17.60
CA ILE A 435 -2.96 23.65 -16.82
C ILE A 435 -3.13 22.87 -15.50
N LEU A 436 -2.37 21.80 -15.27
CA LEU A 436 -2.36 21.11 -13.98
C LEU A 436 -1.46 21.81 -12.97
N LYS A 437 -0.43 22.53 -13.44
CA LYS A 437 0.66 22.99 -12.59
C LYS A 437 0.23 24.15 -11.70
N ASN A 438 0.39 23.97 -10.39
CA ASN A 438 0.02 24.95 -9.36
C ASN A 438 -1.42 25.48 -9.50
N LYS A 439 -2.35 24.63 -9.93
CA LYS A 439 -3.78 24.95 -10.10
C LYS A 439 -4.69 24.27 -9.09
N GLY A 440 -4.15 23.39 -8.26
CA GLY A 440 -4.88 22.78 -7.17
C GLY A 440 -5.09 23.73 -6.00
N VAL A 441 -5.84 23.25 -5.02
CA VAL A 441 -6.17 23.90 -3.75
C VAL A 441 -5.60 23.14 -2.57
N PHE A 442 -5.64 23.77 -1.41
CA PHE A 442 -5.34 23.08 -0.15
C PHE A 442 -6.32 21.93 0.11
N VAL A 443 -5.80 20.84 0.65
CA VAL A 443 -6.56 19.66 1.07
C VAL A 443 -6.30 19.44 2.55
N SER A 444 -7.37 19.35 3.34
CA SER A 444 -7.25 18.96 4.76
C SER A 444 -7.15 17.44 4.89
N TYR A 445 -6.38 16.96 5.85
CA TYR A 445 -6.18 15.53 6.09
C TYR A 445 -6.40 15.25 7.56
N SER A 446 -7.43 14.50 7.91
CA SER A 446 -7.82 14.16 9.29
C SER A 446 -6.76 13.35 10.04
N ASP A 447 -5.97 12.57 9.31
CA ASP A 447 -4.90 11.72 9.81
C ASP A 447 -3.53 12.43 9.88
N LEU A 448 -3.38 13.55 9.17
CA LEU A 448 -2.07 14.12 8.84
C LEU A 448 -1.97 15.64 8.90
N ASP A 449 -2.96 16.35 9.45
CA ASP A 449 -3.07 17.83 9.54
C ASP A 449 -1.71 18.54 9.29
N GLY A 450 -1.47 18.89 8.02
CA GLY A 450 -0.26 19.61 7.57
C GLY A 450 0.84 18.81 6.83
N LYS A 451 0.70 17.52 6.50
CA LYS A 451 1.78 16.75 5.82
C LYS A 451 1.32 15.99 4.56
N VAL A 452 1.16 16.71 3.45
CA VAL A 452 1.57 16.18 2.14
C VAL A 452 2.84 16.90 1.78
N VAL A 453 3.96 16.37 2.25
CA VAL A 453 5.25 17.00 1.98
C VAL A 453 5.69 16.70 0.56
N THR A 454 5.32 15.53 0.02
CA THR A 454 5.81 15.05 -1.27
C THR A 454 4.72 14.49 -2.20
N ASP A 455 4.99 14.53 -3.50
CA ASP A 455 4.19 13.90 -4.55
C ASP A 455 4.58 12.42 -4.77
N PHE A 456 4.02 11.77 -5.80
CA PHE A 456 4.32 10.37 -6.15
C PHE A 456 5.82 10.09 -6.36
N PHE A 457 6.56 11.08 -6.87
CA PHE A 457 7.99 10.98 -7.17
C PHE A 457 8.88 11.46 -6.03
N GLY A 458 8.31 11.77 -4.86
CA GLY A 458 9.05 12.32 -3.73
C GLY A 458 9.33 13.82 -3.83
N CYS A 459 8.72 14.56 -4.77
CA CYS A 459 8.95 15.99 -4.94
C CYS A 459 8.16 16.80 -3.93
N ALA A 460 8.77 17.83 -3.36
CA ALA A 460 8.07 18.76 -2.49
C ALA A 460 6.84 19.36 -3.20
N ARG A 461 5.65 19.20 -2.62
CA ARG A 461 4.43 19.84 -3.15
C ARG A 461 4.31 21.28 -2.68
N ASN A 462 3.77 22.14 -3.53
CA ASN A 462 3.41 23.48 -3.12
C ASN A 462 2.26 23.41 -2.10
N SER A 463 2.49 23.93 -0.89
CA SER A 463 1.55 23.84 0.22
C SER A 463 0.29 24.72 0.05
N LEU A 464 0.32 25.70 -0.86
CA LEU A 464 -0.79 26.64 -1.08
C LEU A 464 -1.56 26.34 -2.38
N LYS A 465 -0.82 26.02 -3.43
CA LYS A 465 -1.34 25.73 -4.77
C LYS A 465 -0.62 24.51 -5.33
N PRO A 466 -0.92 23.31 -4.83
CA PRO A 466 -0.31 22.09 -5.37
C PRO A 466 -0.71 21.91 -6.83
N SER A 467 0.03 21.12 -7.58
CA SER A 467 -0.42 20.70 -8.91
C SER A 467 -1.56 19.69 -8.83
N VAL A 468 -2.47 19.74 -9.81
CA VAL A 468 -3.53 18.74 -9.98
C VAL A 468 -2.90 17.42 -10.44
N GLY A 469 -3.36 16.32 -9.84
CA GLY A 469 -2.85 14.99 -10.10
C GLY A 469 -1.66 14.60 -9.21
N MET A 470 -1.06 13.45 -9.50
CA MET A 470 -0.09 12.78 -8.64
C MET A 470 1.33 13.38 -8.63
N SER A 471 1.59 14.41 -9.46
CA SER A 471 2.92 15.02 -9.63
C SER A 471 2.88 16.55 -9.63
N GLU A 472 3.93 17.17 -9.11
CA GLU A 472 4.08 18.62 -9.09
C GLU A 472 4.53 19.23 -10.43
N GLY A 473 5.09 18.43 -11.36
CA GLY A 473 5.37 18.85 -12.74
C GLY A 473 6.65 19.65 -12.98
N ASP A 474 7.58 19.67 -12.03
CA ASP A 474 8.96 20.10 -12.29
C ASP A 474 9.84 18.91 -12.69
N HIS A 475 10.88 19.16 -13.51
CA HIS A 475 11.67 18.18 -14.26
C HIS A 475 12.57 17.32 -13.35
N VAL A 476 11.93 16.49 -12.52
CA VAL A 476 12.47 15.70 -11.40
C VAL A 476 12.77 16.57 -10.19
N CYS A 477 12.55 16.03 -8.99
CA CYS A 477 12.72 16.65 -7.67
C CYS A 477 14.19 17.03 -7.37
N ASN A 478 14.92 17.64 -8.30
CA ASN A 478 16.36 17.86 -8.27
C ASN A 478 17.09 16.68 -7.60
N ILE A 479 17.08 15.53 -8.29
CA ILE A 479 17.84 14.30 -7.99
C ILE A 479 19.10 14.69 -7.20
N ASP A 480 19.07 14.41 -5.89
CA ASP A 480 20.10 14.73 -4.91
C ASP A 480 20.55 16.21 -4.90
N GLY A 481 19.94 17.04 -4.04
CA GLY A 481 20.62 18.23 -3.51
C GLY A 481 22.04 17.88 -3.03
N THR A 482 22.27 16.64 -2.59
CA THR A 482 23.53 15.96 -2.28
C THR A 482 24.49 15.77 -3.46
N LYS A 483 24.04 15.51 -4.70
CA LYS A 483 24.90 15.34 -5.88
C LYS A 483 25.31 16.70 -6.42
N ASN A 484 24.40 17.66 -6.42
CA ASN A 484 24.77 19.05 -6.73
C ASN A 484 25.68 19.63 -5.65
N LEU A 485 25.45 19.32 -4.36
CA LEU A 485 26.37 19.69 -3.28
C LEU A 485 27.72 18.97 -3.41
N PHE A 486 27.74 17.70 -3.82
CA PHE A 486 28.96 16.95 -4.06
C PHE A 486 29.74 17.51 -5.25
N VAL A 487 29.08 17.82 -6.37
CA VAL A 487 29.70 18.46 -7.53
C VAL A 487 30.23 19.85 -7.16
N VAL A 488 29.46 20.65 -6.42
CA VAL A 488 29.91 21.96 -5.93
C VAL A 488 31.09 21.80 -4.96
N MET A 489 31.06 20.85 -4.03
CA MET A 489 32.18 20.57 -3.13
C MET A 489 33.42 20.08 -3.88
N VAL A 490 33.27 19.19 -4.87
CA VAL A 490 34.40 18.74 -5.71
C VAL A 490 34.98 19.92 -6.47
N VAL A 491 34.15 20.77 -7.09
CA VAL A 491 34.62 21.97 -7.82
C VAL A 491 35.34 22.93 -6.87
N VAL A 492 34.78 23.22 -5.69
CA VAL A 492 35.40 24.10 -4.67
C VAL A 492 36.72 23.52 -4.16
N CYS A 493 36.76 22.23 -3.81
CA CYS A 493 37.99 21.56 -3.38
C CYS A 493 39.05 21.54 -4.49
N THR A 494 38.65 21.37 -5.75
CA THR A 494 39.57 21.40 -6.89
C THR A 494 40.14 22.82 -7.09
N MET A 495 39.31 23.86 -7.03
CA MET A 495 39.76 25.25 -7.13
C MET A 495 40.72 25.65 -6.00
N LEU A 496 40.49 25.17 -4.78
CA LEU A 496 41.39 25.40 -3.64
C LEU A 496 42.73 24.65 -3.73
N LEU A 497 42.83 23.58 -4.53
CA LEU A 497 44.08 22.85 -4.76
C LEU A 497 44.96 23.48 -5.86
N PHE A 498 44.39 24.38 -6.68
CA PHE A 498 45.10 25.07 -7.77
C PHE A 498 45.41 26.55 -7.49
N LEU A 499 45.03 27.04 -6.30
CA LEU A 499 45.46 28.32 -5.73
C LEU A 499 46.57 28.06 -4.71
#